data_AF-A0A925YYI1-F1
#
_entry.id   AF-A0A925YYI1-F1
#
_cell.length_a   1.000
_cell.length_b   1.000
_cell.length_c   1.000
_cell.angle_alpha   90.00
_cell.angle_beta   90.00
_cell.angle_gamma   90.00
#
_symmetry.space_group_name_H-M   'P 1'
#
loop_
_entity.id
_entity.type
_entity.pdbx_description
1 polymer ?
#
loop_
_entity_poly.entity_id
_entity_poly.type
_entity_poly.pdbx_seq_one_letter_code
_entity_poly.pdbx_strand_id
1 'polypeptide(L)' 'MKKTMVLGASQKPERYSNKAVRKLKLYGHEVVAIGKRKGFIGDVTIEDEVPADKDIHTITMYLNANN' A
#
# COMPACT_ATOMS: atom_id res chain seq x y z
N MET A 1 16.26 1.61 -5.22
CA MET A 1 14.95 1.00 -4.89
C MET A 1 14.47 1.63 -3.59
N LYS A 2 13.24 2.15 -3.51
CA LYS A 2 12.74 2.83 -2.29
C LYS A 2 11.54 2.06 -1.73
N LYS A 3 11.69 1.50 -0.53
CA LYS A 3 10.61 0.79 0.16
C LYS A 3 9.50 1.78 0.52
N THR A 4 8.32 1.53 -0.01
CA THR A 4 7.20 2.46 0.01
C THR A 4 6.00 1.84 0.70
N MET A 5 5.48 2.51 1.72
CA MET A 5 4.22 2.14 2.37
C MET A 5 3.05 2.89 1.73
N VAL A 6 2.02 2.15 1.34
CA VAL A 6 0.76 2.69 0.81
C VAL A 6 -0.31 2.55 1.89
N LEU A 7 -0.67 3.67 2.51
CA LEU A 7 -1.77 3.73 3.49
C LEU A 7 -3.11 3.92 2.75
N GLY A 8 -4.13 3.19 3.19
CA GLY A 8 -5.44 3.18 2.51
C GLY A 8 -5.50 2.24 1.31
N ALA A 9 -4.65 1.21 1.29
CA ALA A 9 -4.67 0.16 0.28
C ALA A 9 -6.05 -0.54 0.21
N SER A 10 -6.45 -0.92 -1.00
CA SER A 10 -7.75 -1.53 -1.28
C SER A 10 -7.67 -2.43 -2.51
N GLN A 11 -8.35 -3.58 -2.46
CA GLN A 11 -8.44 -4.52 -3.58
C GLN A 11 -9.21 -3.94 -4.78
N LYS A 12 -10.09 -2.97 -4.52
CA LYS A 12 -10.93 -2.29 -5.51
C LYS A 12 -10.11 -1.60 -6.62
N PRO A 13 -10.13 -2.07 -7.87
CA PRO A 13 -9.28 -1.56 -8.96
C PRO A 13 -9.48 -0.08 -9.30
N GLU A 14 -10.66 0.46 -9.03
CA GLU A 14 -11.02 1.85 -9.27
C GLU A 14 -10.34 2.82 -8.29
N ARG A 15 -9.96 2.35 -7.10
CA ARG A 15 -9.32 3.16 -6.05
C ARG A 15 -7.88 3.51 -6.45
N TYR A 16 -7.46 4.74 -6.21
CA TYR A 16 -6.13 5.19 -6.57
C TYR A 16 -5.03 4.44 -5.82
N SER A 17 -5.29 4.02 -4.57
CA SER A 17 -4.35 3.19 -3.80
C SER A 17 -4.04 1.85 -4.46
N ASN A 18 -5.01 1.23 -5.15
CA ASN A 18 -4.79 0.02 -5.94
C ASN A 18 -3.83 0.27 -7.12
N LYS A 19 -4.09 1.35 -7.86
CA LYS A 19 -3.26 1.78 -8.99
C LYS A 19 -1.84 2.13 -8.54
N ALA A 20 -1.70 2.76 -7.38
CA ALA A 20 -0.41 3.12 -6.79
C ALA A 20 0.43 1.87 -6.45
N VAL A 21 -0.16 0.89 -5.76
CA VAL A 21 0.53 -0.39 -5.45
C VAL A 21 1.02 -1.07 -6.74
N ARG A 22 0.15 -1.20 -7.75
CA ARG A 22 0.50 -1.81 -9.04
C ARG A 22 1.64 -1.06 -9.73
N LYS A 23 1.58 0.28 -9.79
CA LYS A 23 2.64 1.10 -10.40
C LYS A 23 3.95 0.97 -9.65
N LEU A 24 3.94 1.08 -8.33
CA LEU A 24 5.15 0.94 -7.50
C LEU A 24 5.82 -0.42 -7.74
N LYS A 25 5.04 -1.51 -7.74
CA LYS A 25 5.55 -2.86 -8.07
C LYS A 25 6.10 -2.95 -9.49
N LEU A 26 5.41 -2.37 -10.47
CA LEU A 26 5.85 -2.34 -11.87
C LEU A 26 7.21 -1.63 -12.04
N TYR A 27 7.45 -0.57 -11.28
CA TYR A 27 8.73 0.16 -11.26
C TYR A 27 9.77 -0.46 -10.30
N GLY A 28 9.50 -1.65 -9.76
CA GLY A 28 10.44 -2.39 -8.93
C GLY A 28 10.56 -1.87 -7.49
N HIS A 29 9.64 -1.05 -6.99
CA HIS A 29 9.66 -0.68 -5.57
C HIS A 29 9.17 -1.83 -4.69
N GLU A 30 9.80 -2.01 -3.54
CA GLU A 30 9.22 -2.79 -2.44
C GLU A 30 7.99 -2.05 -1.90
N VAL A 31 6.86 -2.75 -1.82
CA VAL A 31 5.58 -2.17 -1.42
C VAL A 31 5.05 -2.82 -0.17
N VAL A 32 4.59 -1.98 0.75
CA VAL A 32 3.88 -2.36 1.96
C VAL A 32 2.48 -1.77 1.88
N ALA A 33 1.48 -2.61 1.68
CA ALA A 33 0.10 -2.16 1.55
C ALA A 33 -0.62 -2.29 2.90
N ILE A 34 -1.09 -1.16 3.44
CA ILE A 34 -1.87 -1.11 4.69
C ILE A 34 -3.26 -0.59 4.38
N GLY A 35 -4.30 -1.32 4.78
CA GLY A 35 -5.69 -0.95 4.52
C GLY A 35 -6.62 -1.42 5.62
N LYS A 36 -7.86 -0.93 5.61
CA LYS A 36 -8.87 -1.29 6.64
C LYS A 36 -9.25 -2.77 6.64
N ARG A 37 -8.99 -3.50 5.54
CA ARG A 37 -9.35 -4.91 5.39
C ARG A 37 -8.18 -5.64 4.72
N LYS A 38 -7.86 -6.83 5.24
CA LYS A 38 -6.92 -7.74 4.60
C LYS A 38 -7.37 -8.12 3.19
N GLY A 39 -6.41 -8.44 2.34
CA GLY A 39 -6.67 -8.79 0.94
C GLY A 39 -5.41 -8.74 0.09
N PHE A 40 -5.56 -8.68 -1.23
CA PHE A 40 -4.45 -8.73 -2.18
C PHE A 40 -4.60 -7.74 -3.33
N ILE A 41 -3.47 -7.23 -3.81
CA ILE A 41 -3.36 -6.47 -5.06
C ILE A 41 -2.28 -7.13 -5.90
N GLY A 42 -2.68 -8.04 -6.79
CA GLY A 42 -1.72 -8.91 -7.47
C GLY A 42 -1.06 -9.86 -6.47
N ASP A 43 0.26 -9.79 -6.34
CA ASP A 43 1.08 -10.55 -5.39
C ASP A 43 1.32 -9.82 -4.06
N VAL A 44 0.78 -8.60 -3.87
CA VAL A 44 0.98 -7.80 -2.65
C VAL A 44 -0.17 -8.02 -1.67
N THR A 45 0.15 -8.55 -0.49
CA THR A 45 -0.79 -8.63 0.64
C THR A 45 -1.08 -7.24 1.21
N ILE A 46 -2.36 -6.96 1.44
CA ILE A 46 -2.83 -5.84 2.24
C ILE A 46 -2.93 -6.33 3.68
N GLU A 47 -2.18 -5.70 4.58
CA GLU A 47 -2.31 -5.90 6.01
C GLU A 47 -3.23 -4.82 6.63
N ASP A 48 -3.79 -5.11 7.79
CA ASP A 48 -4.62 -4.20 8.57
C ASP A 48 -3.87 -3.53 9.73
N GLU A 49 -2.62 -3.93 9.97
CA GLU A 49 -1.74 -3.35 10.97
C GLU A 49 -0.43 -2.89 10.34
N VAL A 50 0.09 -1.75 10.83
CA VAL A 50 1.42 -1.29 10.44
C VAL A 50 2.45 -2.18 11.15
N PRO A 51 3.27 -2.94 10.41
CA PRO A 51 4.28 -3.81 11.02
C PRO A 51 5.35 -3.00 11.76
N ALA A 52 5.77 -3.51 12.91
CA ALA A 52 6.67 -2.83 13.84
C ALA A 52 8.05 -2.50 13.25
N ASP A 53 8.59 -3.40 12.43
CA ASP A 53 9.94 -3.27 11.87
C ASP A 53 9.89 -2.84 10.42
N LYS A 54 9.86 -1.52 10.14
CA LYS A 54 10.07 -1.06 8.77
C LYS A 54 10.96 0.16 8.65
N ASP A 55 12.12 -0.09 8.05
CA ASP A 55 12.89 0.89 7.28
C ASP A 55 12.08 1.36 6.05
N ILE A 56 11.09 2.23 6.29
CA ILE A 56 10.28 2.85 5.24
C ILE A 56 10.94 4.14 4.79
N HIS A 57 11.28 4.20 3.50
CA HIS A 57 11.75 5.45 2.89
C HIS A 57 10.59 6.41 2.62
N THR A 58 9.46 5.92 2.09
CA THR A 58 8.35 6.76 1.64
C THR A 58 7.02 6.25 2.17
N ILE A 59 6.17 7.15 2.66
CA ILE A 59 4.76 6.90 2.91
C ILE A 59 3.94 7.67 1.86
N THR A 60 3.03 6.98 1.19
CA THR A 60 2.00 7.59 0.34
C THR A 60 0.62 7.22 0.88
N MET A 61 -0.27 8.21 1.03
CA MET A 61 -1.51 8.07 1.77
C MET A 61 -2.72 8.32 0.88
N TYR A 62 -3.67 7.39 0.92
CA TYR A 62 -4.96 7.43 0.23
C TYR A 62 -6.11 7.25 1.21
N LEU A 63 -6.08 8.05 2.27
CA LEU A 63 -7.07 8.07 3.34
C LEU A 63 -7.89 9.37 3.24
N ASN A 64 -9.11 9.34 3.77
CA ASN A 64 -9.81 10.56 4.11
C ASN A 64 -9.17 11.10 5.40
N ALA A 65 -9.07 12.42 5.55
CA ALA A 65 -8.50 13.05 6.74
C ALA A 65 -9.26 12.72 8.04
N ASN A 66 -10.52 12.30 7.93
CA ASN A 66 -11.40 11.98 9.06
C ASN A 66 -11.52 10.48 9.36
N ASN A 67 -10.80 9.62 8.62
CA ASN A 67 -10.80 8.16 8.80
C ASN A 67 -9.57 7.70 9.59
#